data_AF-A0A9K3ICP7-F1
#
_entry.id   AF-A0A9K3ICP7-F1
#
_cell.length_a   1.000
_cell.length_b   1.000
_cell.length_c   1.000
_cell.angle_alpha   90.00
_cell.angle_beta   90.00
_cell.angle_gamma   90.00
#
_symmetry.space_group_name_H-M   'P 1'
#
loop_
_entity.id
_entity.type
_entity.pdbx_description
1 polymer ?
#
loop_
_entity_poly.entity_id
_entity_poly.type
_entity_poly.pdbx_seq_one_letter_code
_entity_poly.pdbx_strand_id
1 'polypeptide(L)'
;MNANYSFWKQQTKLARLGGSAGSVLEGRSTIRPADILVFGWVGGKHACVDLTGVSPLVGLGSSAFTVGQTALKAASGKVIKHEKACLDNQHVFIPFAFDTFGFLTPEAVELLSRVQRVMHSNVMTPRSMDVVFKRLSFAIQKGVAAQLVARLPTISM
;
A
#
# COMPACT_ATOMS: atom_id res chain seq x y z
N MET A 1 -18.61 23.52 -5.41
CA MET A 1 -17.80 22.92 -4.33
C MET A 1 -17.72 21.40 -4.51
N ASN A 2 -16.62 20.93 -5.09
CA ASN A 2 -15.87 19.72 -4.69
C ASN A 2 -16.59 18.41 -4.30
N ALA A 3 -17.14 17.66 -5.27
CA ALA A 3 -17.46 16.24 -5.08
C ALA A 3 -16.20 15.35 -4.89
N ASN A 4 -15.07 15.76 -5.48
CA ASN A 4 -13.78 15.05 -5.33
C ASN A 4 -13.11 15.27 -3.97
N TYR A 5 -13.27 16.45 -3.34
CA TYR A 5 -12.67 16.71 -2.04
C TYR A 5 -13.40 15.99 -0.90
N SER A 6 -14.73 15.80 -1.02
CA SER A 6 -15.51 14.97 -0.11
C SER A 6 -15.14 13.49 -0.21
N PHE A 7 -14.93 12.97 -1.43
CA PHE A 7 -14.51 11.59 -1.67
C PHE A 7 -13.15 11.27 -1.01
N TRP A 8 -12.15 12.14 -1.21
CA TRP A 8 -10.84 11.99 -0.59
C TRP A 8 -10.87 12.20 0.92
N LYS A 9 -11.67 13.14 1.45
CA LYS A 9 -11.87 13.26 2.92
C LYS A 9 -12.51 12.00 3.50
N GLN A 10 -13.40 11.34 2.77
CA GLN A 10 -14.08 10.11 3.22
C GLN A 10 -13.10 8.93 3.27
N GLN A 11 -12.23 8.77 2.26
CA GLN A 11 -11.14 7.78 2.30
C GLN A 11 -10.09 8.07 3.38
N THR A 12 -9.71 9.35 3.57
CA THR A 12 -8.71 9.72 4.60
C THR A 12 -9.28 9.60 6.03
N LYS A 13 -10.60 9.79 6.21
CA LYS A 13 -11.29 9.59 7.49
C LYS A 13 -11.41 8.10 7.84
N LEU A 14 -11.59 7.23 6.85
CA LEU A 14 -11.58 5.78 7.03
C LEU A 14 -10.19 5.23 7.38
N ALA A 15 -9.12 5.85 6.87
CA ALA A 15 -7.74 5.46 7.22
C ALA A 15 -7.27 5.98 8.61
N ARG A 16 -7.88 7.05 9.15
CA ARG A 16 -7.52 7.62 10.47
C ARG A 16 -8.34 7.08 11.63
N LEU A 17 -9.51 6.52 11.36
CA LEU A 17 -10.28 5.82 12.38
C LEU A 17 -9.73 4.40 12.46
N GLY A 18 -8.83 4.16 13.42
CA GLY A 18 -8.48 2.82 13.91
C GLY A 18 -9.68 2.13 14.58
N GLY A 19 -10.80 2.06 13.88
CA GLY A 19 -12.04 1.47 14.30
C GLY A 19 -12.65 0.78 13.09
N SER A 20 -12.77 -0.54 13.20
CA SER A 20 -13.59 -1.44 12.40
C SER A 20 -14.57 -0.72 11.45
N ALA A 21 -14.13 -0.36 10.25
CA ALA A 21 -15.02 -0.04 9.15
C ALA A 21 -15.42 -1.39 8.54
N GLY A 22 -16.71 -1.69 8.67
CA GLY A 22 -17.32 -2.99 8.52
C GLY A 22 -17.06 -3.70 7.20
N SER A 23 -17.14 -5.03 7.30
CA SER A 23 -17.28 -5.99 6.23
C SER A 23 -18.17 -5.47 5.09
N VAL A 24 -17.56 -5.14 3.96
CA VAL A 24 -18.24 -5.20 2.66
C VAL A 24 -17.74 -6.44 1.94
N LEU A 25 -18.03 -7.59 2.56
CA LEU A 25 -18.10 -8.89 1.91
C LEU A 25 -19.21 -9.63 2.65
N GLU A 26 -20.40 -9.60 2.07
CA GLU A 26 -21.53 -10.37 2.55
C GLU A 26 -21.21 -11.85 2.30
N GLY A 27 -20.77 -12.56 3.35
CA GLY A 27 -20.59 -14.01 3.31
C GLY A 27 -19.28 -14.55 3.92
N ARG A 28 -19.33 -14.85 5.23
CA ARG A 28 -18.63 -15.97 5.90
C ARG A 28 -17.16 -16.27 5.52
N SER A 29 -16.27 -15.29 5.48
CA SER A 29 -14.84 -15.56 5.65
C SER A 29 -14.19 -14.53 6.57
N THR A 30 -13.41 -15.00 7.54
CA THR A 30 -12.71 -14.20 8.57
C THR A 30 -11.50 -13.43 8.03
N ILE A 31 -11.34 -13.39 6.70
CA ILE A 31 -10.16 -12.85 6.03
C ILE A 31 -10.48 -11.42 5.59
N ARG A 32 -9.75 -10.44 6.14
CA ARG A 32 -9.69 -9.10 5.54
C ARG A 32 -8.95 -9.21 4.20
N PRO A 33 -9.59 -8.96 3.05
CA PRO A 33 -8.97 -9.26 1.76
C PRO A 33 -7.83 -8.31 1.38
N ALA A 34 -7.83 -7.08 1.90
CA ALA A 34 -6.89 -6.03 1.48
C ALA A 34 -6.81 -4.86 2.48
N ASP A 35 -5.72 -4.09 2.40
CA ASP A 35 -5.55 -2.85 3.16
C ASP A 35 -6.23 -1.64 2.50
N ILE A 36 -6.31 -1.64 1.16
CA ILE A 36 -6.94 -0.58 0.37
C ILE A 36 -7.82 -1.21 -0.72
N LEU A 37 -9.02 -0.66 -0.93
CA LEU A 37 -9.89 -0.98 -2.06
C LEU A 37 -9.92 0.20 -3.04
N VAL A 38 -9.56 -0.05 -4.29
CA VAL A 38 -9.57 0.93 -5.38
C VAL A 38 -10.72 0.62 -6.33
N PHE A 39 -11.71 1.51 -6.37
CA PHE A 39 -12.85 1.39 -7.27
C PHE A 39 -12.49 1.75 -8.71
N GLY A 40 -13.16 1.13 -9.68
CA GLY A 40 -13.00 1.44 -11.10
C GLY A 40 -11.56 1.30 -11.60
N TRP A 41 -10.90 0.18 -11.28
CA TRP A 41 -9.55 -0.15 -11.74
C TRP A 41 -9.55 -0.48 -13.25
N VAL A 42 -8.82 -1.50 -13.70
CA VAL A 42 -8.77 -1.90 -15.11
C VAL A 42 -10.03 -2.69 -15.49
N GLY A 43 -10.63 -2.36 -16.64
CA GLY A 43 -11.79 -3.09 -17.17
C GLY A 43 -13.04 -3.00 -16.30
N GLY A 44 -13.21 -1.92 -15.53
CA GLY A 44 -14.34 -1.71 -14.63
C GLY A 44 -14.29 -2.49 -13.31
N LYS A 45 -13.36 -3.43 -13.16
CA LYS A 45 -13.17 -4.20 -11.91
C LYS A 45 -12.63 -3.32 -10.78
N HIS A 46 -12.92 -3.67 -9.54
CA HIS A 46 -12.27 -3.04 -8.38
C HIS A 46 -10.94 -3.74 -8.09
N ALA A 47 -10.02 -3.07 -7.41
CA ALA A 47 -8.74 -3.65 -7.02
C ALA A 47 -8.56 -3.70 -5.50
N CYS A 48 -8.22 -4.87 -4.99
CA CYS A 48 -7.81 -5.14 -3.63
C CYS A 48 -6.29 -4.97 -3.54
N VAL A 49 -5.82 -3.96 -2.82
CA VAL A 49 -4.39 -3.69 -2.63
C VAL A 49 -3.98 -4.08 -1.22
N ASP A 50 -3.02 -4.99 -1.12
CA ASP A 50 -2.38 -5.40 0.14
C ASP A 50 -1.02 -4.72 0.26
N LEU A 51 -0.81 -3.96 1.32
CA LEU A 51 0.42 -3.22 1.61
C LEU A 51 1.34 -4.09 2.46
N THR A 52 2.53 -4.37 1.95
CA THR A 52 3.54 -5.15 2.67
C THR A 52 4.88 -4.42 2.69
N GLY A 53 5.33 -4.01 3.88
CA GLY A 53 6.70 -3.52 4.09
C GLY A 53 7.58 -4.64 4.62
N VAL A 54 8.74 -4.86 4.00
CA VAL A 54 9.73 -5.85 4.46
C VAL A 54 11.05 -5.21 4.87
N SER A 55 11.72 -5.81 5.85
CA SER A 55 13.11 -5.52 6.15
C SER A 55 13.97 -6.71 5.74
N PRO A 56 14.77 -6.59 4.68
CA PRO A 56 15.60 -7.69 4.20
C PRO A 56 16.82 -7.94 5.10
N LEU A 57 16.99 -7.14 6.16
CA LEU A 57 18.04 -7.29 7.17
C LEU A 57 17.62 -8.25 8.29
N VAL A 58 16.33 -8.54 8.44
CA VAL A 58 15.83 -9.44 9.48
C VAL A 58 16.07 -10.88 9.06
N GLY A 59 16.80 -11.64 9.87
CA GLY A 59 17.11 -13.05 9.60
C GLY A 59 18.13 -13.26 8.47
N LEU A 60 18.93 -12.24 8.14
CA LEU A 60 20.02 -12.35 7.19
C LEU A 60 21.10 -13.27 7.79
N GLY A 61 21.21 -14.49 7.25
CA GLY A 61 22.28 -15.43 7.58
C GLY A 61 23.57 -15.12 6.81
N SER A 62 24.33 -16.14 6.43
CA SER A 62 25.52 -16.00 5.58
C SER A 62 25.22 -15.71 4.09
N SER A 63 23.95 -15.63 3.71
CA SER A 63 23.54 -15.36 2.32
C SER A 63 23.75 -13.89 1.94
N ALA A 64 24.18 -13.66 0.70
CA ALA A 64 24.31 -12.31 0.17
C ALA A 64 22.98 -11.55 0.19
N PHE A 65 23.03 -10.27 0.56
CA PHE A 65 21.90 -9.37 0.53
C PHE A 65 21.67 -8.84 -0.89
N THR A 66 20.43 -9.00 -1.38
CA THR A 66 19.98 -8.41 -2.65
C THR A 66 18.76 -7.54 -2.39
N VAL A 67 18.87 -6.24 -2.74
CA VAL A 67 17.76 -5.27 -2.66
C VAL A 67 16.55 -5.79 -3.44
N GLY A 68 15.36 -5.64 -2.88
CA GLY A 68 14.10 -6.03 -3.52
C GLY A 68 13.76 -7.52 -3.49
N GLN A 69 14.71 -8.43 -3.31
CA GLN A 69 14.46 -9.87 -3.36
C GLN A 69 13.43 -10.32 -2.31
N THR A 70 13.53 -9.79 -1.09
CA THR A 70 12.58 -10.10 -0.01
C THR A 70 11.21 -9.51 -0.30
N ALA A 71 11.14 -8.32 -0.92
CA ALA A 71 9.88 -7.67 -1.27
C ALA A 71 9.15 -8.44 -2.37
N LEU A 72 9.89 -8.86 -3.40
CA LEU A 72 9.36 -9.72 -4.48
C LEU A 72 8.82 -11.03 -3.91
N LYS A 73 9.58 -11.71 -3.05
CA LYS A 73 9.14 -12.94 -2.38
C LYS A 73 7.87 -12.72 -1.54
N ALA A 74 7.80 -11.62 -0.81
CA ALA A 74 6.64 -11.28 -0.01
C ALA A 74 5.40 -11.01 -0.88
N ALA A 75 5.56 -10.26 -1.97
CA ALA A 75 4.50 -10.02 -2.96
C ALA A 75 3.99 -11.34 -3.55
N SER A 76 4.88 -12.21 -4.04
CA SER A 76 4.48 -13.53 -4.56
C SER A 76 3.74 -14.37 -3.52
N GLY A 77 4.22 -14.37 -2.27
CA GLY A 77 3.56 -15.07 -1.16
C GLY A 77 2.17 -14.52 -0.83
N LYS A 78 1.94 -13.23 -1.04
CA LYS A 78 0.61 -12.59 -0.87
C LYS A 78 -0.34 -12.95 -1.99
N VAL A 79 0.12 -13.00 -3.24
CA VAL A 79 -0.66 -13.43 -4.41
C VAL A 79 -1.22 -14.83 -4.20
N ILE A 80 -0.36 -15.79 -3.86
CA ILE A 80 -0.76 -17.20 -3.63
C ILE A 80 -1.90 -17.31 -2.59
N LYS A 81 -1.90 -16.44 -1.57
CA LYS A 81 -2.87 -16.50 -0.47
C LYS A 81 -4.21 -15.81 -0.78
N HIS A 82 -4.21 -14.74 -1.57
CA HIS A 82 -5.37 -13.84 -1.65
C HIS A 82 -5.93 -13.65 -3.07
N GLU A 83 -5.17 -14.00 -4.11
CA GLU A 83 -5.59 -13.77 -5.50
C GLU A 83 -6.89 -14.49 -5.84
N LYS A 84 -7.01 -15.77 -5.46
CA LYS A 84 -8.23 -16.55 -5.69
C LYS A 84 -9.46 -15.91 -5.06
N ALA A 85 -9.36 -15.52 -3.80
CA ALA A 85 -10.46 -14.86 -3.11
C ALA A 85 -10.84 -13.53 -3.77
N CYS A 86 -9.87 -12.75 -4.27
CA CYS A 86 -10.17 -11.53 -5.01
C CYS A 86 -10.84 -11.83 -6.35
N LEU A 87 -10.36 -12.83 -7.08
CA LEU A 87 -10.92 -13.23 -8.37
C LEU A 87 -12.37 -13.69 -8.24
N ASP A 88 -12.66 -14.52 -7.23
CA ASP A 88 -14.02 -15.01 -6.93
C ASP A 88 -14.99 -13.86 -6.63
N ASN A 89 -14.48 -12.73 -6.12
CA ASN A 89 -15.23 -11.50 -5.86
C ASN A 89 -15.14 -10.46 -7.01
N GLN A 90 -14.69 -10.88 -8.20
CA GLN A 90 -14.52 -10.00 -9.37
C GLN A 90 -13.58 -8.80 -9.13
N HIS A 91 -12.61 -8.95 -8.23
CA HIS A 91 -11.61 -7.96 -7.91
C HIS A 91 -10.24 -8.35 -8.48
N VAL A 92 -9.43 -7.35 -8.80
CA VAL A 92 -8.01 -7.51 -9.13
C VAL A 92 -7.22 -7.46 -7.83
N PHE A 93 -6.40 -8.47 -7.56
CA PHE A 93 -5.46 -8.39 -6.44
C PHE A 93 -4.18 -7.67 -6.86
N ILE A 94 -3.71 -6.72 -6.04
CA ILE A 94 -2.47 -5.98 -6.28
C ILE A 94 -1.57 -6.15 -5.05
N PRO A 95 -0.49 -6.93 -5.12
CA PRO A 95 0.51 -7.00 -4.07
C PRO A 95 1.37 -5.74 -4.11
N PHE A 96 1.16 -4.82 -3.16
CA PHE A 96 2.01 -3.65 -3.01
C PHE A 96 3.10 -3.97 -1.99
N ALA A 97 4.28 -4.38 -2.45
CA ALA A 97 5.40 -4.65 -1.56
C ALA A 97 6.54 -3.65 -1.73
N PHE A 98 7.15 -3.30 -0.61
CA PHE A 98 8.32 -2.43 -0.57
C PHE A 98 9.32 -2.89 0.48
N ASP A 99 10.60 -2.59 0.30
CA ASP A 99 11.62 -2.87 1.30
C ASP A 99 12.15 -1.62 2.01
N THR A 100 12.88 -1.84 3.11
CA THR A 100 13.50 -0.77 3.91
C THR A 100 14.49 0.09 3.10
N PHE A 101 15.06 -0.43 2.02
CA PHE A 101 15.98 0.30 1.15
C PHE A 101 15.26 1.10 0.05
N GLY A 102 13.93 1.10 0.03
CA GLY A 102 13.12 1.87 -0.89
C GLY A 102 12.80 1.16 -2.20
N PHE A 103 13.08 -0.15 -2.32
CA PHE A 103 12.60 -0.92 -3.45
C PHE A 103 11.07 -0.96 -3.43
N LEU A 104 10.47 -0.87 -4.62
CA LEU A 104 9.04 -1.07 -4.85
C LEU A 104 8.88 -2.20 -5.87
N THR A 105 7.93 -3.11 -5.63
CA THR A 105 7.61 -4.13 -6.64
C THR A 105 7.02 -3.50 -7.91
N PRO A 106 7.14 -4.17 -9.07
CA PRO A 106 6.58 -3.66 -10.32
C PRO A 106 5.10 -3.29 -10.22
N GLU A 107 4.30 -4.08 -9.51
CA GLU A 107 2.87 -3.86 -9.29
C GLU A 107 2.62 -2.60 -8.45
N ALA A 108 3.46 -2.35 -7.44
CA ALA A 108 3.40 -1.13 -6.65
C ALA A 108 3.74 0.11 -7.51
N VAL A 109 4.76 0.01 -8.35
CA VAL A 109 5.15 1.08 -9.27
C VAL A 109 4.05 1.37 -10.29
N GLU A 110 3.41 0.33 -10.85
CA GLU A 110 2.29 0.48 -11.77
C GLU A 110 1.09 1.18 -11.10
N LEU A 111 0.74 0.76 -9.88
CA LEU A 111 -0.32 1.40 -9.09
C LEU A 111 -0.05 2.89 -8.89
N LEU A 112 1.15 3.24 -8.41
CA LEU A 112 1.55 4.62 -8.15
C LEU A 112 1.61 5.45 -9.44
N SER A 113 2.08 4.87 -10.53
CA SER A 113 2.13 5.52 -11.84
C SER A 113 0.72 5.87 -12.34
N ARG A 114 -0.26 4.99 -12.10
CA ARG A 114 -1.67 5.29 -12.42
C ARG A 114 -2.24 6.37 -11.51
N VAL A 115 -1.98 6.34 -10.21
CA VAL A 115 -2.38 7.41 -9.27
C VAL A 115 -1.80 8.75 -9.73
N GLN A 116 -0.52 8.77 -10.09
CA GLN A 116 0.16 9.94 -10.61
C GLN A 116 -0.48 10.45 -11.90
N ARG A 117 -0.81 9.57 -12.85
CA ARG A 117 -1.51 9.94 -14.09
C ARG A 117 -2.86 10.59 -13.79
N VAL A 118 -3.67 9.99 -12.91
CA VAL A 118 -4.96 10.55 -12.51
C VAL A 118 -4.78 11.93 -11.87
N MET A 119 -3.79 12.09 -10.98
CA MET A 119 -3.50 13.38 -10.38
C MET A 119 -3.11 14.43 -11.42
N HIS A 120 -2.23 14.10 -12.37
CA HIS A 120 -1.82 15.01 -13.45
C HIS A 120 -2.99 15.42 -14.34
N SER A 121 -3.89 14.49 -14.69
CA SER A 121 -5.07 14.80 -15.48
C SER A 121 -6.05 15.74 -14.77
N ASN A 122 -6.01 15.82 -13.44
CA ASN A 122 -6.93 16.63 -12.63
C ASN A 122 -6.31 17.92 -12.08
N VAL A 123 -4.98 18.08 -12.14
CA VAL A 123 -4.26 19.24 -11.58
C VAL A 123 -3.54 19.99 -12.70
N MET A 124 -4.02 21.20 -13.02
CA MET A 124 -3.54 22.07 -14.11
C MET A 124 -2.16 22.72 -13.84
N THR A 125 -1.17 21.98 -13.32
CA THR A 125 0.19 22.51 -13.13
C THR A 125 1.27 21.50 -13.52
N PRO A 126 2.17 21.81 -14.47
CA PRO A 126 3.26 20.93 -14.92
C PRO A 126 4.33 20.58 -13.87
N ARG A 127 4.29 21.18 -12.68
CA ARG A 127 5.46 21.29 -11.78
C ARG A 127 5.74 20.09 -10.88
N SER A 128 5.03 18.97 -11.03
CA SER A 128 5.07 17.97 -9.98
C SER A 128 4.98 16.54 -10.51
N MET A 129 5.90 16.17 -11.41
CA MET A 129 5.91 14.82 -11.98
C MET A 129 5.95 13.75 -10.88
N ASP A 130 6.71 13.91 -9.79
CA ASP A 130 6.91 12.83 -8.81
C ASP A 130 6.28 13.05 -7.43
N VAL A 131 5.22 13.85 -7.32
CA VAL A 131 4.62 14.17 -6.00
C VAL A 131 4.09 12.92 -5.29
N VAL A 132 3.57 11.94 -6.03
CA VAL A 132 3.06 10.68 -5.45
C VAL A 132 4.21 9.92 -4.79
N PHE A 133 5.30 9.68 -5.51
CA PHE A 133 6.47 8.99 -4.99
C PHE A 133 7.10 9.74 -3.81
N LYS A 134 7.24 11.08 -3.90
CA LYS A 134 7.77 11.89 -2.79
C LYS A 134 6.91 11.79 -1.52
N ARG A 135 5.58 11.85 -1.66
CA ARG A 135 4.66 11.71 -0.52
C ARG A 135 4.71 10.30 0.07
N LEU A 136 4.81 9.28 -0.78
CA LEU A 136 4.96 7.90 -0.32
C LEU A 136 6.28 7.71 0.44
N SER A 137 7.41 8.14 -0.12
CA SER A 137 8.72 8.05 0.54
C SER A 137 8.70 8.75 1.90
N PHE A 138 8.13 9.95 1.97
CA PHE A 138 7.98 10.68 3.23
C PHE A 138 7.09 9.93 4.24
N ALA A 139 5.97 9.37 3.79
CA ALA A 139 5.06 8.61 4.67
C ALA A 139 5.73 7.34 5.22
N ILE A 140 6.46 6.60 4.38
CA ILE A 140 7.22 5.40 4.80
C ILE A 140 8.30 5.78 5.81
N GLN A 141 9.13 6.78 5.49
CA GLN A 141 10.20 7.26 6.39
C GLN A 141 9.64 7.70 7.75
N LYS A 142 8.54 8.47 7.73
CA LYS A 142 7.85 8.90 8.95
C LYS A 142 7.31 7.71 9.76
N GLY A 143 6.73 6.71 9.09
CA GLY A 143 6.24 5.50 9.73
C GLY A 143 7.36 4.68 10.39
N VAL A 144 8.47 4.49 9.68
CA VAL A 144 9.66 3.81 10.21
C VAL A 144 10.23 4.57 11.41
N ALA A 145 10.38 5.89 11.29
CA ALA A 145 10.87 6.73 12.40
C ALA A 145 9.97 6.62 13.64
N ALA A 146 8.64 6.66 13.47
CA ALA A 146 7.70 6.49 14.59
C ALA A 146 7.84 5.12 15.27
N GLN A 147 8.04 4.04 14.50
CA GLN A 147 8.26 2.70 15.04
C GLN A 147 9.59 2.55 15.78
N LEU A 148 10.64 3.23 15.33
CA LEU A 148 11.94 3.28 16.02
C LEU A 148 11.84 4.08 17.32
N VAL A 149 11.26 5.29 17.27
CA VAL A 149 11.07 6.16 18.44
C VAL A 149 10.27 5.47 19.53
N ALA A 150 9.19 4.76 19.17
CA ALA A 150 8.37 4.01 20.13
C ALA A 150 9.12 2.88 20.86
N ARG A 151 10.34 2.51 20.41
CA ARG A 151 11.17 1.46 20.99
C ARG A 151 12.47 2.00 21.59
N LEU A 152 12.69 3.31 21.59
CA LEU A 152 13.84 3.88 22.27
C LEU A 152 13.70 3.65 23.78
N PRO A 153 14.78 3.27 24.48
CA PRO A 153 14.75 3.18 25.92
C PRO A 153 14.38 4.55 26.49
N THR A 154 13.44 4.59 27.44
CA THR A 154 13.23 5.78 28.25
C THR A 154 14.47 5.97 29.11
N ILE A 155 15.30 6.95 28.76
CA ILE A 155 16.39 7.39 29.62
C ILE A 155 15.72 8.08 30.81
N SER A 156 15.57 7.36 31.94
CA SER A 156 15.27 8.01 33.20
C SER A 156 16.52 8.76 33.65
N MET A 157 16.46 10.09 33.64
CA MET A 157 17.39 10.91 34.43
C MET A 157 16.93 10.94 35.88
#